data_AF-A0A1E9BXU4-F1
#
_entry.id   AF-A0A1E9BXU4-F1
#
_cell.length_a   1.000
_cell.length_b   1.000
_cell.length_c   1.000
_cell.angle_alpha   90.00
_cell.angle_beta   90.00
_cell.angle_gamma   90.00
#
_symmetry.space_group_name_H-M   'P 1'
#
loop_
_entity.id
_entity.type
_entity.pdbx_description
1 polymer ?
#
loop_
_entity_poly.entity_id
_entity_poly.type
_entity_poly.pdbx_seq_one_letter_code
_entity_poly.pdbx_strand_id
1 'polypeptide(L)'
;MNKDNIIPPMTHPYGMCWQQPPTYLILIDDTHAVMSRLDFEILMDYTRSQPSALYNGKMWKAQYENEKTNEIDIAYREILIID
;
A
#
# COMPACT_ATOMS: atom_id res chain seq x y z
N MET A 1 18.14 7.76 6.00
CA MET A 1 17.59 6.52 5.42
C MET A 1 17.48 5.52 6.56
N ASN A 2 16.33 5.48 7.23
CA ASN A 2 16.06 4.46 8.24
C ASN A 2 16.03 3.09 7.55
N LYS A 3 16.73 2.12 8.13
CA LYS A 3 16.84 0.76 7.59
C LYS A 3 15.58 -0.10 7.86
N ASP A 4 14.61 0.47 8.58
CA ASP A 4 13.47 -0.26 9.13
C ASP A 4 12.17 -0.07 8.31
N ASN A 5 12.20 0.72 7.25
CA ASN A 5 11.04 0.95 6.37
C ASN A 5 10.87 -0.23 5.41
N ILE A 6 10.53 -1.39 5.96
CA ILE A 6 10.28 -2.63 5.21
C ILE A 6 8.80 -2.96 5.23
N ILE A 7 8.29 -3.48 4.10
CA ILE A 7 6.95 -4.06 4.06
C ILE A 7 7.01 -5.39 4.79
N PRO A 8 6.22 -5.61 5.85
CA PRO A 8 6.23 -6.88 6.57
C PRO A 8 5.76 -8.02 5.67
N PRO A 9 6.23 -9.25 5.91
CA PRO A 9 5.79 -10.40 5.12
C PRO A 9 4.30 -10.68 5.31
N MET A 10 3.63 -11.01 4.21
CA MET A 10 2.22 -11.39 4.21
C MET A 10 2.05 -12.85 4.65
N THR A 11 1.88 -13.07 5.96
CA THR A 11 1.80 -14.42 6.58
C THR A 11 0.36 -14.92 6.77
N HIS A 12 -0.64 -14.08 6.54
CA HIS A 12 -2.04 -14.45 6.71
C HIS A 12 -2.45 -15.52 5.67
N PRO A 13 -3.21 -16.58 6.03
CA PRO A 13 -3.59 -17.65 5.10
C PRO A 13 -4.27 -17.16 3.82
N TYR A 14 -5.17 -16.17 3.94
CA TYR A 14 -5.84 -15.55 2.78
C TYR A 14 -4.98 -14.57 1.98
N GLY A 15 -3.76 -14.26 2.43
CA GLY A 15 -2.81 -13.43 1.70
C GLY A 15 -2.32 -14.08 0.42
N MET A 16 -2.30 -15.42 0.34
CA MET A 16 -1.86 -16.15 -0.85
C MET A 16 -2.69 -15.86 -2.12
N CYS A 17 -3.95 -15.42 -1.94
CA CYS A 17 -4.85 -15.07 -3.04
C CYS A 17 -4.78 -13.58 -3.41
N TRP A 18 -4.00 -12.78 -2.68
CA TRP A 18 -3.90 -11.35 -2.90
C TRP A 18 -2.81 -11.01 -3.89
N GLN A 19 -3.19 -10.34 -4.98
CA GLN A 19 -2.25 -9.91 -6.01
C GLN A 19 -1.61 -8.59 -5.60
N GLN A 20 -0.28 -8.59 -5.54
CA GLN A 20 0.52 -7.41 -5.22
C GLN A 20 1.96 -7.58 -5.71
N PRO A 21 2.71 -6.49 -5.93
CA PRO A 21 4.07 -6.57 -6.41
C PRO A 21 5.03 -7.17 -5.38
N PRO A 22 6.15 -7.77 -5.82
CA PRO A 22 7.22 -8.17 -4.91
C PRO A 22 7.75 -6.97 -4.12
N THR A 23 7.83 -7.11 -2.80
CA THR A 23 8.19 -6.01 -1.90
C THR A 23 9.60 -5.44 -2.13
N TYR A 24 10.53 -6.25 -2.62
CA TYR A 24 11.89 -5.83 -2.93
C TYR A 24 11.99 -4.89 -4.15
N LEU A 25 10.91 -4.73 -4.93
CA LEU A 25 10.83 -3.76 -6.04
C LEU A 25 10.34 -2.39 -5.57
N ILE A 26 9.98 -2.25 -4.29
CA ILE A 26 9.42 -1.03 -3.72
C ILE A 26 10.50 -0.35 -2.88
N LEU A 27 10.82 0.89 -3.23
CA LEU A 27 11.70 1.74 -2.44
C LEU A 27 10.86 2.52 -1.43
N ILE A 28 11.25 2.51 -0.17
CA ILE A 28 10.48 3.14 0.90
C ILE A 28 11.41 4.03 1.71
N ASP A 29 10.97 5.25 1.95
CA ASP A 29 11.54 6.16 2.94
C ASP A 29 10.52 6.48 4.04
N ASP A 30 10.84 7.42 4.93
CA ASP A 30 10.01 7.73 6.09
C ASP A 30 8.65 8.35 5.71
N THR A 31 8.46 8.72 4.45
CA THR A 31 7.32 9.52 3.96
C THR A 31 6.63 8.94 2.73
N HIS A 32 7.34 8.19 1.88
CA HIS A 32 6.84 7.74 0.59
C HIS A 32 7.29 6.31 0.25
N ALA A 33 6.48 5.64 -0.57
CA ALA A 33 6.84 4.41 -1.27
C ALA A 33 6.87 4.67 -2.78
N VAL A 34 7.90 4.17 -3.46
CA VAL A 34 8.10 4.29 -4.91
C VAL A 34 8.14 2.90 -5.52
N MET A 35 7.34 2.67 -6.56
CA MET A 35 7.30 1.44 -7.36
C MET A 35 7.13 1.78 -8.84
N SER A 36 7.30 0.79 -9.72
CA SER A 36 7.03 1.00 -11.15
C SER A 36 5.54 1.21 -11.40
N ARG A 37 5.19 1.89 -12.51
CA ARG A 37 3.78 2.01 -12.91
C ARG A 37 3.13 0.64 -13.12
N LEU A 38 3.86 -0.32 -13.67
CA LEU A 38 3.34 -1.68 -13.89
C LEU A 38 2.98 -2.36 -12.57
N ASP A 39 3.83 -2.22 -11.56
CA ASP A 39 3.60 -2.75 -10.21
C ASP A 39 2.44 -2.04 -9.50
N PHE A 40 2.27 -0.75 -9.75
CA PHE A 40 1.13 -0.01 -9.24
C PHE A 40 -0.19 -0.49 -9.86
N GLU A 41 -0.21 -0.77 -11.17
CA GLU A 41 -1.45 -1.14 -11.86
C GLU A 41 -2.01 -2.50 -11.43
N ILE A 42 -1.18 -3.41 -10.92
CA ILE A 42 -1.65 -4.71 -10.40
C ILE A 42 -2.29 -4.60 -9.00
N LEU A 43 -2.13 -3.48 -8.30
CA LEU A 43 -2.79 -3.26 -7.02
C LEU A 43 -4.30 -3.14 -7.23
N MET A 44 -5.06 -3.86 -6.40
CA MET A 44 -6.52 -3.74 -6.36
C MET A 44 -6.93 -2.31 -5.96
N ASP A 45 -7.91 -1.75 -6.67
CA ASP A 45 -8.42 -0.40 -6.44
C ASP A 45 -9.54 -0.40 -5.40
N TYR A 46 -9.32 0.32 -4.31
CA TYR A 46 -10.25 0.57 -3.23
C TYR A 46 -10.54 2.08 -3.06
N THR A 47 -10.46 2.86 -4.14
CA THR A 47 -10.89 4.26 -4.15
C THR A 47 -12.28 4.38 -3.54
N ARG A 48 -12.42 5.28 -2.55
CA ARG A 48 -13.66 5.49 -1.77
C ARG A 48 -14.19 4.25 -1.02
N SER A 49 -13.36 3.25 -0.77
CA SER A 49 -13.72 2.06 0.01
C SER A 49 -12.53 1.55 0.82
N GLN A 50 -12.71 0.43 1.52
CA GLN A 50 -11.62 -0.27 2.21
C GLN A 50 -11.72 -1.79 1.99
N PRO A 51 -10.59 -2.51 1.97
CA PRO A 51 -10.60 -3.96 2.01
C PRO A 51 -11.26 -4.46 3.31
N SER A 52 -12.09 -5.50 3.21
CA SER A 52 -12.76 -6.10 4.38
C SER A 52 -11.81 -6.88 5.30
N ALA A 53 -10.70 -7.40 4.74
CA ALA A 53 -9.68 -8.13 5.49
C ALA A 53 -8.34 -7.38 5.39
N LEU A 54 -7.86 -6.90 6.54
CA LEU A 54 -6.57 -6.24 6.69
C LEU A 54 -5.58 -7.21 7.34
N TYR A 55 -4.38 -7.31 6.76
CA TYR A 55 -3.27 -8.09 7.30
C TYR A 55 -1.95 -7.42 6.93
N ASN A 56 -0.91 -7.67 7.73
CA ASN A 56 0.41 -7.09 7.54
C ASN A 56 0.94 -7.39 6.14
N GLY A 57 1.48 -6.35 5.49
CA GLY A 57 2.09 -6.46 4.17
C GLY A 57 1.12 -6.49 2.99
N LYS A 58 -0.20 -6.38 3.25
CA LYS A 58 -1.21 -6.21 2.21
C LYS A 58 -1.12 -4.83 1.59
N MET A 59 -1.09 -4.76 0.27
CA MET A 59 -1.04 -3.51 -0.49
C MET A 59 -2.28 -3.34 -1.37
N TRP A 60 -2.80 -2.13 -1.48
CA TRP A 60 -3.87 -1.75 -2.39
C TRP A 60 -3.68 -0.30 -2.84
N LYS A 61 -4.32 0.10 -3.95
CA LYS A 61 -4.37 1.51 -4.37
C LYS A 61 -5.72 2.10 -3.98
N ALA A 62 -5.73 3.36 -3.57
CA ALA A 62 -6.97 4.08 -3.32
C ALA A 62 -6.74 5.58 -3.53
N GLN A 63 -7.78 6.25 -4.02
CA GLN A 63 -7.90 7.70 -3.94
C GLN A 63 -8.86 8.04 -2.80
N TYR A 64 -8.44 8.98 -1.94
CA TYR A 64 -9.29 9.55 -0.91
C TYR A 64 -9.43 11.04 -1.18
N GLU A 65 -10.64 11.56 -1.06
CA GLU A 65 -10.86 13.00 -1.12
C GLU A 65 -10.27 13.61 0.15
N ASN A 66 -9.28 14.48 -0.01
CA ASN A 66 -8.78 15.25 1.11
C ASN A 66 -9.78 16.38 1.37
N GLU A 67 -10.72 16.14 2.30
CA GLU A 67 -11.80 17.07 2.65
C GLU A 67 -11.29 18.48 3.04
N LYS A 68 -10.00 18.61 3.36
CA LYS A 68 -9.37 19.88 3.74
C LYS A 68 -8.79 20.67 2.58
N THR A 69 -8.46 20.03 1.45
CA THR A 69 -7.75 20.69 0.33
C THR A 69 -8.47 20.58 -1.01
N ASN A 70 -9.52 19.75 -1.15
CA ASN A 70 -10.16 19.43 -2.44
C ASN A 70 -9.16 18.90 -3.50
N GLU A 71 -8.00 18.40 -3.08
CA GLU A 71 -7.01 17.78 -3.94
C GLU A 71 -7.25 16.26 -4.02
N ILE A 72 -7.06 15.68 -5.22
CA ILE A 72 -7.06 14.24 -5.41
C ILE A 72 -5.68 13.73 -4.96
N ASP A 73 -5.57 13.37 -3.69
CA ASP A 73 -4.41 12.66 -3.19
C ASP A 73 -4.48 11.21 -3.71
N ILE A 74 -3.54 10.83 -4.58
CA ILE A 74 -3.22 9.41 -4.79
C ILE A 74 -2.54 8.97 -3.51
N ALA A 75 -3.37 8.55 -2.56
CA ALA A 75 -2.94 8.19 -1.24
C ALA A 75 -2.26 6.82 -1.30
N TYR A 76 -0.93 6.82 -1.22
CA TYR A 76 -0.23 5.77 -0.47
C TYR A 76 -0.43 6.06 1.02
N ARG A 77 -1.68 6.13 1.49
CA ARG A 77 -1.93 6.26 2.93
C ARG A 77 -1.63 4.91 3.53
N GLU A 78 -0.41 4.83 4.04
CA GLU A 78 0.06 3.80 4.95
C GLU A 78 0.10 2.43 4.28
N ILE A 79 1.30 2.04 3.84
CA ILE A 79 1.72 0.69 4.19
C ILE A 79 1.49 0.63 5.71
N LEU A 80 0.42 -0.02 6.14
CA LEU A 80 0.08 -0.22 7.54
C LEU A 80 1.25 -1.00 8.16
N ILE A 81 2.27 -0.28 8.61
CA ILE A 81 3.18 -0.73 9.65
C ILE A 81 2.35 -0.52 10.91
N ILE A 82 1.61 -1.55 11.28
CA ILE A 82 0.98 -1.61 12.59
C ILE A 82 2.13 -1.74 13.58
N ASP A 83 2.29 -0.74 14.47
CA ASP A 83 3.20 -0.79 15.61
C ASP A 83 3.01 -2.06 16.47
#